data_AF-A0A933SYM0-F1
#
_entry.id   AF-A0A933SYM0-F1
#
_cell.length_a   1.000
_cell.length_b   1.000
_cell.length_c   1.000
_cell.angle_alpha   90.00
_cell.angle_beta   90.00
_cell.angle_gamma   90.00
#
_symmetry.space_group_name_H-M   'P 1'
#
loop_
_entity.id
_entity.type
_entity.pdbx_description
1 polymer ?
#
loop_
_entity_poly.entity_id
_entity_poly.type
_entity_poly.pdbx_seq_one_letter_code
_entity_poly.pdbx_strand_id
1 'polypeptide(L)'
;MQGLAWVGSTLYGGSGSTGNLYAIDPGSSLSYIGSGSYGIGALAYDGSTLYGGGGAFFTVNPSNGSQTLIKSGVYIEAMEYYNGTLYGGNGSGQFFTIDTSTGNISNIGPGTYGINGLAVSNGIMYGANSTALFSIDLTTGTQTYIGDTGIGFVGALAGPMAPEPISSILFLTGSAVLAGRGYLKKRGFKKGKVKG
;
A
#
# COMPACT_ATOMS: atom_id res chain seq x y z
N MET A 1 3.92 -13.82 -13.48
CA MET A 1 4.07 -12.57 -12.69
C MET A 1 4.50 -12.95 -11.29
N GLN A 2 5.31 -12.12 -10.64
CA GLN A 2 5.85 -12.40 -9.29
C GLN A 2 5.54 -11.26 -8.30
N GLY A 3 5.51 -10.01 -8.74
CA GLY A 3 4.96 -8.92 -7.93
C GLY A 3 3.51 -8.62 -8.29
N LEU A 4 2.66 -8.37 -7.28
CA LEU A 4 1.33 -7.80 -7.46
C LEU A 4 1.12 -6.66 -6.46
N ALA A 5 0.54 -5.54 -6.90
CA ALA A 5 0.12 -4.47 -6.00
C ALA A 5 -1.00 -3.64 -6.62
N TRP A 6 -1.95 -3.20 -5.79
CA TRP A 6 -2.97 -2.23 -6.18
C TRP A 6 -2.41 -0.80 -6.13
N VAL A 7 -2.62 -0.03 -7.20
CA VAL A 7 -2.40 1.42 -7.23
C VAL A 7 -3.72 2.05 -7.64
N GLY A 8 -4.43 2.60 -6.64
CA GLY A 8 -5.82 2.98 -6.78
C GLY A 8 -6.68 1.82 -7.28
N SER A 9 -7.39 2.00 -8.39
CA SER A 9 -8.26 0.98 -9.00
C SER A 9 -7.54 0.04 -9.98
N THR A 10 -6.23 0.15 -10.16
CA THR A 10 -5.46 -0.66 -11.12
C THR A 10 -4.55 -1.63 -10.40
N LEU A 11 -4.66 -2.91 -10.75
CA LEU A 11 -3.73 -3.93 -10.27
C LEU A 11 -2.50 -3.93 -11.16
N TYR A 12 -1.32 -3.81 -10.58
CA TYR A 12 -0.05 -3.90 -11.31
C TYR A 12 0.60 -5.25 -11.08
N GLY A 13 1.22 -5.79 -12.12
CA GLY A 13 1.97 -7.03 -12.05
C GLY A 13 3.39 -6.90 -12.60
N GLY A 14 4.35 -7.45 -11.86
CA GLY A 14 5.77 -7.43 -12.17
C GLY A 14 6.30 -8.75 -12.75
N SER A 15 7.31 -8.64 -13.62
CA SER A 15 8.10 -9.77 -14.12
C SER A 15 9.47 -9.84 -13.44
N GLY A 16 9.70 -10.89 -12.65
CA GLY A 16 10.97 -11.13 -11.95
C GLY A 16 12.17 -11.40 -12.87
N SER A 17 11.95 -11.80 -14.12
CA SER A 17 13.03 -12.12 -15.07
C SER A 17 13.35 -10.98 -16.04
N THR A 18 12.38 -10.12 -16.35
CA THR A 18 12.54 -9.08 -17.38
C THR A 18 12.44 -7.66 -16.86
N GLY A 19 12.00 -7.46 -15.61
CA GLY A 19 11.76 -6.12 -15.05
C GLY A 19 10.55 -5.41 -15.65
N ASN A 20 9.74 -6.11 -16.44
CA ASN A 20 8.54 -5.57 -17.06
C ASN A 20 7.45 -5.31 -16.02
N LEU A 21 6.79 -4.17 -16.16
CA LEU A 21 5.57 -3.80 -15.45
C LEU A 21 4.37 -3.91 -16.39
N TYR A 22 3.29 -4.49 -15.89
CA TYR A 22 2.01 -4.60 -16.57
C TYR A 22 0.91 -4.03 -15.69
N ALA A 23 -0.06 -3.37 -16.31
CA ALA A 23 -1.35 -3.11 -15.71
C ALA A 23 -2.28 -4.29 -16.01
N ILE A 24 -3.02 -4.69 -14.99
CA ILE A 24 -4.03 -5.74 -14.98
C ILE A 24 -5.33 -5.05 -14.61
N ASP A 25 -6.25 -5.00 -15.55
CA ASP A 25 -7.61 -4.55 -15.30
C ASP A 25 -8.47 -5.81 -15.07
N PRO A 26 -9.01 -6.01 -13.86
CA PRO A 26 -9.73 -7.25 -13.53
C PRO A 26 -10.90 -7.49 -14.50
N GLY A 27 -10.83 -8.58 -15.26
CA GLY A 27 -11.83 -8.94 -16.26
C GLY A 27 -11.54 -8.40 -17.68
N SER A 28 -10.39 -7.75 -17.88
CA SER A 28 -9.91 -7.28 -19.18
C SER A 28 -8.49 -7.82 -19.50
N SER A 29 -7.81 -7.25 -20.49
CA SER A 29 -6.51 -7.72 -20.99
C SER A 29 -5.34 -7.12 -20.22
N LEU A 30 -4.23 -7.86 -20.16
CA LEU A 30 -2.95 -7.36 -19.66
C LEU A 30 -2.39 -6.27 -20.58
N SER A 31 -2.00 -5.14 -20.00
CA SER A 31 -1.39 -4.02 -20.73
C SER A 31 0.06 -3.83 -20.30
N TYR A 32 0.99 -3.88 -21.25
CA TYR A 32 2.40 -3.59 -20.97
C TYR A 32 2.59 -2.09 -20.72
N ILE A 33 3.28 -1.75 -19.64
CA ILE A 33 3.53 -0.35 -19.24
C ILE A 33 4.95 0.07 -19.58
N GLY A 34 5.93 -0.80 -19.29
CA GLY A 34 7.34 -0.49 -19.49
C GLY A 34 8.23 -1.47 -18.74
N SER A 35 9.52 -1.19 -18.71
CA SER A 35 10.52 -2.03 -18.05
C SER A 35 11.59 -1.17 -17.39
N GLY A 36 12.29 -1.79 -16.43
CA GLY A 36 13.49 -1.22 -15.81
C GLY A 36 14.62 -2.24 -15.74
N SER A 37 15.71 -1.84 -15.07
CA SER A 37 16.95 -2.62 -15.02
C SER A 37 16.90 -3.82 -14.06
N TYR A 38 15.94 -3.85 -13.15
CA TYR A 38 15.81 -4.89 -12.12
C TYR A 38 14.56 -5.72 -12.35
N GLY A 39 14.69 -7.03 -12.15
CA GLY A 39 13.55 -7.95 -12.11
C GLY A 39 12.56 -7.54 -11.01
N ILE A 40 11.27 -7.53 -11.33
CA ILE A 40 10.20 -7.22 -10.37
C ILE A 40 9.66 -8.53 -9.79
N GLY A 41 10.29 -8.98 -8.72
CA GLY A 41 9.92 -10.17 -7.94
C GLY A 41 8.80 -9.89 -6.94
N ALA A 42 8.70 -8.66 -6.43
CA ALA A 42 7.64 -8.23 -5.51
C ALA A 42 7.19 -6.81 -5.84
N LEU A 43 5.95 -6.46 -5.51
CA LEU A 43 5.43 -5.09 -5.59
C LEU A 43 4.66 -4.76 -4.30
N ALA A 44 4.70 -3.50 -3.87
CA ALA A 44 3.86 -2.99 -2.80
C ALA A 44 3.66 -1.47 -2.98
N TYR A 45 2.46 -0.97 -2.67
CA TYR A 45 2.12 0.45 -2.79
C TYR A 45 1.79 1.04 -1.42
N ASP A 46 2.41 2.15 -1.06
CA ASP A 46 2.20 2.79 0.26
C ASP A 46 1.10 3.88 0.27
N GLY A 47 0.40 4.06 -0.85
CA GLY A 47 -0.54 5.17 -1.05
C GLY A 47 0.07 6.34 -1.84
N SER A 48 1.39 6.37 -2.04
CA SER A 48 2.10 7.39 -2.82
C SER A 48 3.15 6.81 -3.77
N THR A 49 3.87 5.77 -3.37
CA THR A 49 5.02 5.20 -4.06
C THR A 49 4.81 3.71 -4.28
N LEU A 50 5.01 3.27 -5.52
CA LEU A 50 5.06 1.85 -5.85
C LEU A 50 6.50 1.35 -5.68
N TYR A 51 6.70 0.44 -4.75
CA TYR A 51 7.98 -0.20 -4.48
C TYR A 51 8.08 -1.52 -5.23
N GLY A 52 9.29 -1.84 -5.67
CA GLY A 52 9.68 -3.10 -6.29
C GLY A 52 10.77 -3.81 -5.49
N GLY A 53 10.60 -5.12 -5.36
CA GLY A 53 11.56 -6.04 -4.73
C GLY A 53 12.02 -7.11 -5.70
N GLY A 54 13.17 -7.71 -5.42
CA GLY A 54 13.79 -8.77 -6.20
C GLY A 54 15.21 -8.98 -5.67
N GLY A 55 16.23 -8.95 -6.53
CA GLY A 55 17.64 -8.85 -6.10
C GLY A 55 18.08 -7.43 -5.69
N ALA A 56 17.14 -6.49 -5.67
CA ALA A 56 17.31 -5.11 -5.25
C ALA A 56 15.98 -4.59 -4.69
N PHE A 57 16.04 -3.45 -4.00
CA PHE A 57 14.89 -2.67 -3.57
C PHE A 57 14.90 -1.33 -4.28
N PHE A 58 13.76 -0.95 -4.88
CA PHE A 58 13.66 0.19 -5.78
C PHE A 58 12.23 0.74 -5.81
N THR A 59 12.05 1.95 -6.32
CA THR A 59 10.72 2.46 -6.70
C THR A 59 10.44 2.15 -8.17
N VAL A 60 9.16 2.08 -8.52
CA VAL A 60 8.66 1.86 -9.88
C VAL A 60 7.68 2.98 -10.23
N ASN A 61 7.86 3.61 -11.38
CA ASN A 61 6.89 4.56 -11.89
C ASN A 61 5.74 3.80 -12.60
N PRO A 62 4.49 3.88 -12.11
CA PRO A 62 3.37 3.13 -12.67
C PRO A 62 2.91 3.62 -14.07
N SER A 63 3.37 4.77 -14.53
CA SER A 63 3.00 5.30 -15.86
C SER A 63 3.91 4.83 -16.99
N ASN A 64 5.13 4.39 -16.68
CA ASN A 64 6.13 4.02 -17.70
C ASN A 64 7.08 2.89 -17.29
N GLY A 65 6.92 2.28 -16.11
CA GLY A 65 7.73 1.16 -15.63
C GLY A 65 9.17 1.51 -15.25
N SER A 66 9.57 2.79 -15.32
CA SER A 66 10.93 3.21 -14.96
C SER A 66 11.21 2.95 -13.49
N GLN A 67 12.42 2.48 -13.19
CA GLN A 67 12.82 2.08 -11.83
C GLN A 67 13.89 3.02 -11.27
N THR A 68 13.84 3.31 -9.98
CA THR A 68 14.91 4.04 -9.26
C THR A 68 15.41 3.21 -8.10
N LEU A 69 16.70 2.85 -8.14
CA LEU A 69 17.33 2.02 -7.11
C LEU A 69 17.34 2.74 -5.75
N ILE A 70 16.91 2.03 -4.71
CA ILE A 70 17.09 2.43 -3.30
C ILE A 70 18.27 1.65 -2.70
N LYS A 71 18.27 0.32 -2.88
CA LYS A 71 19.33 -0.55 -2.34
C LYS A 71 19.57 -1.79 -3.20
N SER A 72 20.85 -2.09 -3.46
CA SER A 72 21.27 -3.32 -4.13
C SER A 72 21.56 -4.46 -3.15
N GLY A 73 21.52 -5.71 -3.62
CA GLY A 73 21.99 -6.86 -2.84
C GLY A 73 21.06 -7.26 -1.70
N VAL A 74 19.79 -6.89 -1.80
CA VAL A 74 18.71 -7.35 -0.91
C VAL A 74 17.83 -8.30 -1.70
N TYR A 75 17.41 -9.41 -1.07
CA TYR A 75 16.62 -10.44 -1.73
C TYR A 75 15.20 -10.46 -1.15
N ILE A 76 14.24 -9.98 -1.95
CA ILE A 76 12.84 -9.75 -1.57
C ILE A 76 11.95 -10.39 -2.62
N GLU A 77 11.20 -11.41 -2.23
CA GLU A 77 10.29 -12.15 -3.13
C GLU A 77 8.82 -11.86 -2.86
N ALA A 78 8.49 -11.35 -1.68
CA ALA A 78 7.15 -10.89 -1.37
C ALA A 78 7.22 -9.54 -0.65
N MET A 79 6.25 -8.67 -0.91
CA MET A 79 6.08 -7.41 -0.19
C MET A 79 4.60 -7.12 0.01
N GLU A 80 4.28 -6.44 1.10
CA GLU A 80 2.95 -5.89 1.35
C GLU A 80 3.08 -4.67 2.27
N TYR A 81 2.42 -3.57 1.89
CA TYR A 81 2.38 -2.39 2.74
C TYR A 81 1.14 -2.41 3.61
N TYR A 82 1.32 -2.33 4.92
CA TYR A 82 0.22 -2.41 5.87
C TYR A 82 0.47 -1.53 7.10
N ASN A 83 -0.51 -0.71 7.48
CA ASN A 83 -0.48 0.14 8.67
C ASN A 83 0.82 0.94 8.85
N GLY A 84 1.29 1.60 7.78
CA GLY A 84 2.49 2.44 7.85
C GLY A 84 3.82 1.68 7.69
N THR A 85 3.78 0.36 7.58
CA THR A 85 4.97 -0.50 7.54
C THR A 85 5.03 -1.28 6.24
N LEU A 86 6.19 -1.28 5.58
CA LEU A 86 6.45 -2.17 4.46
C LEU A 86 7.00 -3.49 4.99
N TYR A 87 6.22 -4.56 4.82
CA TYR A 87 6.63 -5.91 5.15
C TYR A 87 7.22 -6.60 3.92
N GLY A 88 8.15 -7.51 4.16
CA GLY A 88 8.80 -8.31 3.14
C GLY A 88 9.01 -9.76 3.57
N GLY A 89 9.15 -10.61 2.57
CA GLY A 89 9.45 -12.02 2.75
C GLY A 89 10.35 -12.57 1.65
N ASN A 90 10.95 -13.73 1.91
CA ASN A 90 11.70 -14.47 0.89
C ASN A 90 11.49 -15.99 1.02
N GLY A 91 11.96 -16.73 0.02
CA GLY A 91 11.86 -18.18 -0.10
C GLY A 91 12.67 -18.97 0.94
N SER A 92 13.56 -18.31 1.68
CA SER A 92 14.20 -18.89 2.87
C SER A 92 13.33 -18.80 4.12
N GLY A 93 12.16 -18.18 4.02
CA GLY A 93 11.16 -18.04 5.07
C GLY A 93 11.36 -16.82 5.95
N GLN A 94 12.36 -15.99 5.69
CA GLN A 94 12.56 -14.78 6.49
C GLN A 94 11.37 -13.83 6.33
N PHE A 95 10.86 -13.33 7.45
CA PHE A 95 9.84 -12.29 7.49
C PHE A 95 10.40 -11.04 8.18
N PHE A 96 10.25 -9.89 7.54
CA PHE A 96 10.96 -8.68 7.92
C PHE A 96 10.20 -7.40 7.56
N THR A 97 10.60 -6.29 8.18
CA THR A 97 10.24 -4.94 7.71
C THR A 97 11.32 -4.38 6.81
N ILE A 98 10.94 -3.45 5.94
CA ILE A 98 11.84 -2.72 5.05
C ILE A 98 11.69 -1.23 5.35
N ASP A 99 12.80 -0.56 5.68
CA ASP A 99 12.85 0.90 5.70
C ASP A 99 12.76 1.42 4.24
N THR A 100 11.70 2.15 3.91
CA THR A 100 11.43 2.56 2.52
C THR A 100 12.40 3.60 1.98
N SER A 101 13.13 4.30 2.84
CA SER A 101 14.10 5.34 2.44
C SER A 101 15.51 4.77 2.20
N THR A 102 15.88 3.74 2.95
CA THR A 102 17.24 3.17 2.94
C THR A 102 17.29 1.74 2.40
N GLY A 103 16.16 1.04 2.31
CA GLY A 103 16.08 -0.39 2.00
C GLY A 103 16.64 -1.29 3.11
N ASN A 104 16.83 -0.79 4.33
CA ASN A 104 17.32 -1.60 5.44
C ASN A 104 16.26 -2.61 5.91
N ILE A 105 16.68 -3.85 6.08
CA ILE A 105 15.83 -4.97 6.49
C ILE A 105 15.97 -5.15 8.00
N SER A 106 14.84 -5.27 8.71
CA SER A 106 14.79 -5.69 10.11
C SER A 106 13.98 -6.97 10.24
N ASN A 107 14.65 -8.07 10.60
CA ASN A 107 14.00 -9.38 10.74
C ASN A 107 13.04 -9.38 11.94
N ILE A 108 11.84 -9.89 11.73
CA ILE A 108 10.80 -10.02 12.75
C ILE A 108 10.83 -11.44 13.35
N GLY A 109 11.16 -12.46 12.55
CA GLY A 109 11.25 -13.83 13.02
C GLY A 109 11.92 -14.79 12.04
N PRO A 110 12.29 -16.00 12.49
CA PRO A 110 13.00 -16.97 11.66
C PRO A 110 12.14 -17.55 10.53
N GLY A 111 10.81 -17.39 10.59
CA GLY A 111 9.84 -18.04 9.71
C GLY A 111 10.02 -19.56 9.64
N THR A 112 9.17 -20.22 8.87
CA THR A 112 9.16 -21.71 8.79
C THR A 112 8.97 -22.18 7.35
N TYR A 113 8.18 -21.43 6.60
CA TYR A 113 7.83 -21.60 5.21
C TYR A 113 8.42 -20.44 4.41
N GLY A 114 8.93 -20.74 3.22
CA GLY A 114 9.26 -19.71 2.23
C GLY A 114 8.04 -18.81 1.96
N ILE A 115 8.30 -17.55 1.60
CA ILE A 115 7.27 -16.54 1.35
C ILE A 115 7.46 -15.99 -0.06
N ASN A 116 6.57 -16.39 -0.97
CA ASN A 116 6.58 -15.96 -2.38
C ASN A 116 5.48 -14.92 -2.65
N GLY A 117 4.48 -14.83 -1.78
CA GLY A 117 3.43 -13.83 -1.85
C GLY A 117 3.00 -13.40 -0.47
N LEU A 118 2.70 -12.11 -0.31
CA LEU A 118 2.14 -11.52 0.90
C LEU A 118 0.89 -10.74 0.52
N ALA A 119 -0.12 -10.77 1.39
CA ALA A 119 -1.31 -9.96 1.25
C ALA A 119 -1.97 -9.79 2.62
N VAL A 120 -2.55 -8.62 2.88
CA VAL A 120 -3.41 -8.43 4.04
C VAL A 120 -4.88 -8.56 3.66
N SER A 121 -5.65 -9.24 4.50
CA SER A 121 -7.11 -9.24 4.44
C SER A 121 -7.68 -9.23 5.86
N ASN A 122 -8.64 -8.33 6.12
CA ASN A 122 -9.25 -8.13 7.45
C ASN A 122 -8.23 -7.98 8.59
N GLY A 123 -7.11 -7.31 8.31
CA GLY A 123 -6.04 -7.06 9.26
C GLY A 123 -5.15 -8.27 9.58
N ILE A 124 -5.36 -9.40 8.90
CA ILE A 124 -4.51 -10.59 9.00
C ILE A 124 -3.57 -10.60 7.81
N MET A 125 -2.27 -10.75 8.07
CA MET A 125 -1.25 -10.97 7.05
C MET A 125 -1.25 -12.43 6.64
N TYR A 126 -1.39 -12.68 5.34
CA TYR A 126 -1.29 -13.99 4.74
C TYR A 126 -0.02 -14.09 3.93
N GLY A 127 0.66 -15.22 4.04
CA GLY A 127 1.75 -15.61 3.18
C GLY A 127 1.40 -16.86 2.39
N ALA A 128 1.96 -16.97 1.20
CA ALA A 128 1.87 -18.19 0.41
C ALA A 128 3.22 -18.56 -0.19
N ASN A 129 3.39 -19.86 -0.44
CA ASN A 129 4.45 -20.41 -1.26
C ASN A 129 3.87 -21.40 -2.28
N SER A 130 4.75 -22.21 -2.88
CA SER A 130 4.38 -23.17 -3.92
C SER A 130 3.30 -24.17 -3.51
N THR A 131 3.10 -24.45 -2.22
CA THR A 131 2.14 -25.48 -1.78
C THR A 131 1.20 -25.02 -0.68
N ALA A 132 1.58 -24.05 0.15
CA ALA A 132 0.86 -23.72 1.37
C ALA A 132 0.42 -22.25 1.43
N LEU A 133 -0.74 -22.04 2.05
CA LEU A 133 -1.23 -20.78 2.57
C LEU A 133 -1.07 -20.78 4.09
N PHE A 134 -0.60 -19.68 4.66
CA PHE A 134 -0.40 -19.52 6.10
C PHE A 134 -0.68 -18.07 6.51
N SER A 135 -1.11 -17.88 7.76
CA SER A 135 -1.15 -16.54 8.37
C SER A 135 0.19 -16.23 9.03
N ILE A 136 0.53 -14.96 9.14
CA ILE A 136 1.78 -14.49 9.76
C ILE A 136 1.46 -13.57 10.93
N ASP A 137 2.03 -13.86 12.10
CA ASP A 137 2.04 -12.94 13.22
C ASP A 137 3.06 -11.82 12.95
N LEU A 138 2.57 -10.58 12.88
CA LEU A 138 3.39 -9.42 12.51
C LEU A 138 4.44 -9.03 13.56
N THR A 139 4.33 -9.53 14.80
CA THR A 139 5.24 -9.18 15.90
C THR A 139 6.38 -10.18 16.03
N THR A 140 6.10 -11.45 15.75
CA THR A 140 7.01 -12.57 15.98
C THR A 140 7.48 -13.24 14.69
N GLY A 141 6.83 -12.94 13.56
CA GLY A 141 7.06 -13.61 12.28
C GLY A 141 6.63 -15.08 12.29
N THR A 142 5.90 -15.53 13.30
CA THR A 142 5.40 -16.90 13.41
C THR A 142 4.38 -17.15 12.31
N GLN A 143 4.59 -18.21 11.54
CA GLN A 143 3.70 -18.60 10.45
C GLN A 143 2.81 -19.75 10.91
N THR A 144 1.49 -19.61 10.75
CA THR A 144 0.50 -20.64 11.09
C THR A 144 -0.12 -21.17 9.82
N TYR A 145 0.10 -22.46 9.54
CA TYR A 145 -0.46 -23.14 8.38
C TYR A 145 -1.98 -23.10 8.38
N ILE A 146 -2.56 -22.75 7.23
CA ILE A 146 -4.01 -22.72 7.02
C ILE A 146 -4.44 -23.90 6.16
N GLY A 147 -3.70 -24.17 5.08
CA GLY A 147 -4.05 -25.22 4.13
C GLY A 147 -3.19 -25.17 2.88
N ASP A 148 -3.35 -26.18 2.03
CA ASP A 148 -2.68 -26.21 0.74
C ASP A 148 -3.39 -25.27 -0.25
N THR A 149 -2.60 -24.63 -1.10
CA THR A 149 -3.12 -23.71 -2.14
C THR A 149 -3.83 -24.47 -3.27
N GLY A 150 -3.54 -25.76 -3.42
CA GLY A 150 -4.08 -26.61 -4.49
C GLY A 150 -3.58 -26.25 -5.90
N ILE A 151 -2.59 -25.36 -6.02
CA ILE A 151 -2.01 -24.89 -7.28
C ILE A 151 -0.49 -25.10 -7.25
N GLY A 152 0.09 -25.48 -8.40
CA GLY A 152 1.48 -25.92 -8.45
C GLY A 152 2.54 -24.85 -8.18
N PHE A 153 2.18 -23.57 -8.23
CA PHE A 153 3.06 -22.46 -7.92
C PHE A 153 2.27 -21.19 -7.60
N VAL A 154 2.58 -20.54 -6.47
CA VAL A 154 2.14 -19.18 -6.15
C VAL A 154 3.32 -18.24 -6.34
N GLY A 155 3.19 -17.34 -7.32
CA GLY A 155 4.20 -16.32 -7.61
C GLY A 155 3.98 -15.02 -6.85
N ALA A 156 2.76 -14.74 -6.40
CA ALA A 156 2.37 -13.51 -5.71
C ALA A 156 1.01 -13.70 -5.02
N LEU A 157 0.69 -12.86 -4.03
CA LEU A 157 -0.67 -12.63 -3.55
C LEU A 157 -1.02 -11.16 -3.77
N ALA A 158 -2.31 -10.88 -3.92
CA ALA A 158 -2.84 -9.53 -3.84
C ALA A 158 -4.03 -9.54 -2.88
N GLY A 159 -4.02 -8.67 -1.88
CA GLY A 159 -5.18 -8.45 -1.03
C GLY A 159 -6.38 -7.91 -1.82
N PRO A 160 -7.56 -7.86 -1.19
CA PRO A 160 -8.67 -7.11 -1.77
C PRO A 160 -8.24 -5.67 -2.02
N MET A 161 -8.75 -5.06 -3.09
CA MET A 161 -8.54 -3.63 -3.37
C MET A 161 -8.92 -2.84 -2.11
N ALA A 162 -7.95 -2.12 -1.55
CA ALA A 162 -8.23 -1.24 -0.42
C ALA A 162 -9.19 -0.14 -0.91
N PRO A 163 -10.31 0.13 -0.22
CA PRO A 163 -11.16 1.24 -0.59
C PRO A 163 -10.35 2.53 -0.50
N GLU A 164 -10.34 3.31 -1.58
CA GLU A 164 -9.76 4.66 -1.60
C GLU A 164 -10.24 5.42 -0.35
N PRO A 165 -9.34 6.05 0.43
CA PRO A 165 -9.78 6.88 1.54
C PRO A 165 -10.70 7.95 0.96
N ILE A 166 -11.96 7.97 1.41
CA ILE A 166 -12.91 9.01 0.99
C ILE A 166 -12.27 10.33 1.38
N SER A 167 -11.76 11.06 0.39
CA SER A 167 -11.11 12.34 0.60
C SER A 167 -12.11 13.22 1.34
N SER A 168 -11.78 13.56 2.58
CA SER A 168 -12.69 14.24 3.50
C SER A 168 -12.82 15.71 3.10
N ILE A 169 -13.39 15.97 1.92
CA ILE A 169 -13.93 17.29 1.58
C ILE A 169 -15.23 17.44 2.38
N LEU A 170 -15.03 17.77 3.66
CA LEU A 170 -15.73 18.79 4.40
C LEU A 170 -17.18 19.04 3.94
N PHE A 171 -18.14 18.37 4.60
CA PHE A 171 -19.53 18.81 4.64
C PHE A 171 -19.61 20.18 5.36
N LEU A 172 -19.30 21.25 4.63
CA LEU A 172 -19.53 22.64 5.03
C LEU A 172 -20.83 23.13 4.37
N THR A 173 -21.92 22.39 4.52
CA THR A 173 -23.26 23.00 4.43
C THR A 173 -23.66 23.41 5.84
N GLY A 174 -23.13 24.57 6.24
CA GLY A 174 -23.42 25.20 7.50
C GLY A 174 -24.93 25.34 7.71
N SER A 175 -25.43 24.66 8.72
CA SER A 175 -26.70 25.01 9.35
C SER A 175 -26.47 26.30 10.14
N ALA A 176 -26.64 27.45 9.48
CA ALA A 176 -26.71 28.73 10.19
C ALA A 176 -28.02 28.76 11.00
N VAL A 177 -27.86 28.54 12.31
CA VAL A 177 -28.91 28.63 13.32
C VAL A 177 -29.47 30.06 13.36
N LEU A 178 -30.76 30.14 13.09
CA LEU A 178 -31.61 31.32 13.30
C LEU A 178 -31.70 31.62 14.80
N ALA A 179 -31.00 32.66 15.28
CA ALA A 179 -31.17 33.17 16.64
C ALA A 179 -31.10 34.71 16.67
N GLY A 180 -32.10 35.35 16.06
CA GLY A 180 -32.41 36.77 16.31
C GLY A 180 -33.46 36.89 17.40
N ARG A 181 -33.07 37.21 18.65
CA ARG A 181 -33.99 37.62 19.72
C ARG A 181 -33.37 38.72 20.60
N GLY A 182 -34.13 39.81 20.79
CA GLY A 182 -34.02 40.77 21.90
C GLY A 182 -33.04 41.93 21.67
N TYR A 183 -33.45 43.13 21.25
CA TYR A 183 -34.19 44.18 21.98
C TYR A 183 -33.46 44.72 23.25
N LEU A 184 -33.21 46.04 23.23
CA LEU A 184 -32.92 47.01 24.32
C LEU A 184 -31.45 47.35 24.66
N LYS A 185 -31.04 48.57 24.28
CA LYS A 185 -30.75 49.61 25.29
C LYS A 185 -30.86 51.05 24.73
N LYS A 186 -31.80 51.80 25.29
CA LYS A 186 -31.95 53.27 25.17
C LYS A 186 -30.71 54.00 25.70
N ARG A 187 -30.18 54.95 24.92
CA ARG A 187 -29.51 56.21 25.33
C ARG A 187 -29.85 57.21 24.21
N GLY A 188 -30.44 58.38 24.40
CA GLY A 188 -30.28 59.36 25.47
C GLY A 188 -29.86 60.68 24.82
N PHE A 189 -30.86 61.42 24.30
CA PHE A 189 -30.93 62.85 23.96
C PHE A 189 -29.67 63.73 24.07
N LYS A 190 -29.35 64.48 23.00
CA LYS A 190 -28.96 65.91 23.10
C LYS A 190 -29.24 66.68 21.79
N LYS A 191 -30.08 67.71 21.94
CA LYS A 191 -30.49 68.72 20.93
C LYS A 191 -29.30 69.57 20.47
N GLY A 192 -29.08 69.66 19.17
CA GLY A 192 -28.38 70.80 18.54
C GLY A 192 -29.38 71.91 18.30
N LYS A 193 -29.18 73.08 18.91
CA LYS A 193 -29.99 74.29 18.74
C LYS A 193 -29.36 75.14 17.64
N VAL A 194 -30.15 75.49 16.63
CA VAL A 194 -29.87 76.53 15.63
C VAL A 194 -30.02 77.91 16.30
N LYS A 195 -29.07 78.81 16.07
CA LYS A 195 -29.18 80.28 16.09
C LYS A 195 -28.07 80.80 15.16
N GLY A 196 -28.30 81.71 14.21
CA GLY A 196 -29.52 82.41 13.82
C GLY A 196 -29.34 83.01 12.44
#